data_AF-A0A959AUF2-F1
#
_entry.id   AF-A0A959AUF2-F1
#
_cell.length_a   1.000
_cell.length_b   1.000
_cell.length_c   1.000
_cell.angle_alpha   90.00
_cell.angle_beta   90.00
_cell.angle_gamma   90.00
#
_symmetry.space_group_name_H-M   'P 1'
#
loop_
_entity.id
_entity.type
_entity.pdbx_description
1 polymer ?
#
loop_
_entity_poly.entity_id
_entity_poly.type
_entity_poly.pdbx_seq_one_letter_code
_entity_poly.pdbx_strand_id
1 'polypeptide(L)'
;DLWNSIYRERSLGLGTQLNLSKGRPFFVRAVAQHSHHKYARKIGAAENDFGKFKADNKRFNADRINLYYGSRIHSLKLSLEMALELHPGQELFIRGGYMLPFARQQHLYLKERRQFFNKKERLPLEDRIAVERNGEPFAGRVTPEQSFFVTVGLLFK
;
A
#
# COMPACT_ATOMS: atom_id res chain seq x y z
N ASP A 1 -1.38 -9.28 -15.70
CA ASP A 1 -2.04 -8.12 -15.06
C ASP A 1 -1.40 -7.55 -13.78
N LEU A 2 -0.75 -8.33 -12.91
CA LEU A 2 -0.14 -7.83 -11.67
C LEU A 2 1.06 -6.87 -11.85
N TRP A 3 1.74 -6.91 -12.99
CA TRP A 3 2.90 -6.05 -13.30
C TRP A 3 2.57 -4.56 -13.50
N ASN A 4 1.28 -4.23 -13.66
CA ASN A 4 0.82 -2.85 -13.85
C ASN A 4 0.14 -2.27 -12.61
N SER A 5 0.22 -2.89 -11.42
CA SER A 5 -0.28 -2.25 -10.20
C SER A 5 0.78 -1.32 -9.60
N ILE A 6 0.34 -0.18 -9.08
CA ILE A 6 1.19 0.69 -8.26
C ILE A 6 1.03 0.18 -6.84
N TYR A 7 1.96 -0.63 -6.36
CA TYR A 7 2.06 -1.01 -4.96
C TYR A 7 3.24 -0.29 -4.32
N ARG A 8 2.99 0.54 -3.31
CA ARG A 8 4.05 1.19 -2.55
C ARG A 8 3.62 1.40 -1.12
N GLU A 9 4.38 0.85 -0.20
CA GLU A 9 4.24 1.12 1.22
C GLU A 9 5.47 1.84 1.75
N ARG A 10 5.24 2.78 2.66
CA ARG A 10 6.29 3.38 3.49
C ARG A 10 5.81 3.34 4.93
N SER A 11 6.58 2.73 5.80
CA SER A 11 6.32 2.73 7.24
C SER A 11 7.48 3.37 7.99
N LEU A 12 7.15 4.08 9.06
CA LEU A 12 8.09 4.62 10.03
C LEU A 12 7.54 4.30 11.40
N GLY A 13 8.37 3.80 12.29
CA GLY A 13 7.91 3.41 13.61
C GLY A 13 9.04 3.21 14.61
N LEU A 14 8.61 2.93 15.83
CA LEU A 14 9.48 2.68 16.96
C LEU A 14 9.09 1.35 17.57
N GLY A 15 10.06 0.67 18.16
CA GLY A 15 9.82 -0.58 18.84
C GLY A 15 10.76 -0.76 20.01
N THR A 16 10.33 -1.58 20.95
CA THR A 16 11.15 -2.04 22.07
C THR A 16 11.35 -3.55 21.96
N GLN A 17 12.50 -4.02 22.45
CA GLN A 17 12.82 -5.43 22.57
C GLN A 17 13.29 -5.71 23.98
N LEU A 18 12.69 -6.71 24.62
CA LEU A 18 13.04 -7.17 25.96
C LEU A 18 13.40 -8.65 25.90
N ASN A 19 14.52 -9.04 26.50
CA ASN A 19 14.81 -10.44 26.77
C ASN A 19 14.29 -10.78 28.17
N LEU A 20 13.33 -11.69 28.29
CA LEU A 20 12.74 -12.06 29.57
C LEU A 20 13.43 -13.26 30.24
N SER A 21 14.42 -13.87 29.56
CA SER A 21 15.11 -15.06 30.05
C SER A 21 16.59 -14.80 30.30
N LYS A 22 17.10 -15.36 31.40
CA LYS A 22 18.54 -15.37 31.74
C LYS A 22 19.29 -16.58 31.17
N GLY A 23 18.56 -17.62 30.75
CA GLY A 23 19.11 -18.84 30.17
C GLY A 23 18.98 -18.81 28.65
N ARG A 24 18.03 -19.58 28.12
CA ARG A 24 17.70 -19.58 26.68
C ARG A 24 17.01 -18.27 26.31
N PRO A 25 17.54 -17.46 25.37
CA PRO A 25 16.96 -16.16 25.07
C PRO A 25 15.50 -16.24 24.62
N PHE A 26 14.67 -15.44 25.27
CA PHE A 26 13.25 -15.29 24.95
C PHE A 26 12.94 -13.81 24.80
N PHE A 27 12.73 -13.38 23.58
CA PHE A 27 12.50 -11.98 23.25
C PHE A 27 11.02 -11.67 23.14
N VAL A 28 10.62 -10.55 23.73
CA VAL A 28 9.36 -9.89 23.45
C VAL A 28 9.65 -8.59 22.74
N ARG A 29 9.05 -8.41 21.56
CA ARG A 29 9.20 -7.22 20.73
C ARG A 29 7.84 -6.57 20.55
N ALA A 30 7.73 -5.29 20.90
CA ALA A 30 6.53 -4.50 20.67
C ALA A 30 6.88 -3.35 19.73
N VAL A 31 6.09 -3.17 18.67
CA VAL A 31 6.36 -2.18 17.61
C VAL A 31 5.09 -1.41 17.28
N ALA A 32 5.22 -0.09 17.18
CA ALA A 32 4.19 0.80 16.66
C ALA A 32 4.74 1.55 15.43
N GLN A 33 4.01 1.53 14.32
CA GLN A 33 4.44 2.13 13.07
C GLN A 33 3.32 2.95 12.43
N HIS A 34 3.64 4.16 12.01
CA HIS A 34 2.82 4.88 11.06
C HIS A 34 3.14 4.37 9.65
N SER A 35 2.13 3.91 8.92
CA SER A 35 2.22 3.36 7.58
C SER A 35 1.44 4.21 6.60
N HIS A 36 2.08 4.57 5.49
CA HIS A 36 1.47 5.17 4.32
C HIS A 36 1.51 4.17 3.17
N HIS A 37 0.33 3.60 2.90
CA HIS A 37 0.13 2.58 1.89
C HIS A 37 -0.53 3.19 0.65
N LYS A 38 0.01 2.89 -0.53
CA LYS A 38 -0.54 3.28 -1.83
C LYS A 38 -0.73 2.04 -2.67
N TYR A 39 -1.96 1.84 -3.12
CA TYR A 39 -2.30 0.79 -4.04
C TYR A 39 -3.13 1.35 -5.19
N ALA A 40 -2.77 1.04 -6.43
CA ALA A 40 -3.62 1.33 -7.58
C ALA A 40 -3.54 0.20 -8.60
N ARG A 41 -4.69 -0.20 -9.15
CA ARG A 41 -4.79 -1.17 -10.23
C ARG A 41 -5.09 -0.45 -11.53
N LYS A 42 -4.44 -0.88 -12.62
CA LYS A 42 -4.76 -0.37 -13.96
C LYS A 42 -6.20 -0.74 -14.30
N ILE A 43 -7.00 0.25 -14.67
CA ILE A 43 -8.40 0.05 -15.10
C ILE A 43 -8.58 0.22 -16.60
N GLY A 44 -7.62 0.84 -17.29
CA GLY A 44 -7.70 1.02 -18.74
C GLY A 44 -6.65 1.99 -19.28
N ALA A 45 -6.92 2.51 -20.47
CA ALA A 45 -6.18 3.61 -21.05
C ALA A 45 -7.16 4.54 -21.77
N ALA A 46 -6.85 5.84 -21.76
CA ALA A 46 -7.50 6.84 -22.58
C ALA A 46 -6.60 7.17 -23.78
N GLU A 47 -7.23 7.37 -24.93
CA GLU A 47 -6.57 7.88 -26.14
C GLU A 47 -6.64 9.42 -26.15
N ASN A 48 -5.59 10.05 -26.66
CA ASN A 48 -5.43 11.50 -26.72
C ASN A 48 -5.21 11.92 -28.17
N ASP A 49 -6.16 11.56 -29.03
CA ASP A 49 -6.03 11.66 -30.50
C ASP A 49 -5.78 13.10 -30.98
N PHE A 50 -6.20 14.09 -30.20
CA PHE A 50 -6.08 15.51 -30.53
C PHE A 50 -4.98 16.24 -29.73
N GLY A 51 -4.22 15.55 -28.88
CA GLY A 51 -3.15 16.15 -28.09
C GLY A 51 -3.59 17.25 -27.10
N LYS A 52 -4.89 17.29 -26.77
CA LYS A 52 -5.53 18.33 -25.93
C LYS A 52 -5.92 17.81 -24.54
N PHE A 53 -5.60 16.56 -24.21
CA PHE A 53 -5.96 15.99 -22.91
C PHE A 53 -5.28 16.76 -21.76
N LYS A 54 -6.09 17.38 -20.90
CA LYS A 54 -5.66 18.13 -19.72
C LYS A 54 -6.37 17.58 -18.49
N ALA A 55 -5.62 17.32 -17.43
CA ALA A 55 -6.17 16.95 -16.13
C ALA A 55 -5.53 17.82 -15.04
N ASP A 56 -6.37 18.44 -14.20
CA ASP A 56 -6.00 19.29 -13.07
C ASP A 56 -4.79 20.22 -13.35
N ASN A 57 -4.93 20.97 -14.45
CA ASN A 57 -3.94 21.90 -14.99
C ASN A 57 -2.70 21.32 -15.71
N LYS A 58 -2.55 20.01 -15.81
CA LYS A 58 -1.46 19.37 -16.54
C LYS A 58 -1.89 18.87 -17.92
N ARG A 59 -1.18 19.31 -18.95
CA ARG A 59 -1.37 18.81 -20.33
C ARG A 59 -0.58 17.52 -20.54
N PHE A 60 -1.28 16.50 -21.00
CA PHE A 60 -0.72 15.23 -21.42
C PHE A 60 -0.44 15.28 -22.91
N ASN A 61 0.80 14.92 -23.30
CA ASN A 61 1.28 14.99 -24.67
C ASN A 61 1.42 13.60 -25.31
N ALA A 62 1.20 12.53 -24.54
CA ALA A 62 1.24 11.17 -25.07
C ALA A 62 -0.09 10.80 -25.75
N ASP A 63 -0.02 10.03 -26.83
CA ASP A 63 -1.19 9.49 -27.56
C ASP A 63 -2.04 8.56 -26.68
N ARG A 64 -1.40 7.91 -25.71
CA ARG A 64 -2.06 6.98 -24.78
C ARG A 64 -1.69 7.26 -23.33
N ILE A 65 -2.72 7.37 -22.50
CA ILE A 65 -2.62 7.65 -21.08
C ILE A 65 -3.20 6.46 -20.31
N ASN A 66 -2.38 5.79 -19.50
CA ASN A 66 -2.89 4.70 -18.67
C ASN A 66 -3.68 5.26 -17.49
N LEU A 67 -4.82 4.65 -17.23
CA LEU A 67 -5.71 4.94 -16.12
C LEU A 67 -5.54 3.88 -15.04
N TYR A 68 -5.36 4.32 -13.79
CA TYR A 68 -5.33 3.45 -12.63
C TYR A 68 -6.30 3.95 -11.58
N TYR A 69 -7.03 3.04 -10.96
CA TYR A 69 -7.90 3.33 -9.83
C TYR A 69 -7.27 2.73 -8.58
N GLY A 70 -7.22 3.52 -7.50
CA GLY A 70 -6.49 3.13 -6.31
C GLY A 70 -6.85 3.91 -5.07
N SER A 71 -6.27 3.50 -3.95
CA SER A 71 -6.41 4.14 -2.66
C SER A 71 -5.05 4.51 -2.07
N ARG A 72 -5.08 5.56 -1.26
CA ARG A 72 -4.04 5.88 -0.27
C ARG A 72 -4.63 5.68 1.10
N ILE A 73 -3.88 4.98 1.94
CA ILE A 73 -4.30 4.63 3.28
C ILE A 73 -3.18 5.02 4.23
N HIS A 74 -3.51 5.83 5.22
CA HIS A 74 -2.68 6.05 6.40
C HIS A 74 -3.19 5.15 7.52
N SER A 75 -2.28 4.36 8.09
CA SER A 75 -2.60 3.38 9.12
C SER A 75 -1.60 3.44 10.26
N LEU A 76 -2.08 3.20 11.47
CA LEU A 76 -1.25 2.81 12.60
C LEU A 76 -1.14 1.29 12.61
N LYS A 77 0.08 0.75 12.52
CA LYS A 77 0.36 -0.68 12.64
C LYS A 77 0.96 -0.95 14.01
N LEU A 78 0.32 -1.85 14.75
CA LEU A 78 0.78 -2.33 16.04
C LEU A 78 1.16 -3.80 15.88
N SER A 79 2.29 -4.22 16.45
CA SER A 79 2.65 -5.63 16.49
C SER A 79 3.30 -6.01 17.80
N LEU A 80 2.97 -7.21 18.27
CA LEU A 80 3.61 -7.87 19.39
C LEU A 80 4.18 -9.19 18.89
N GLU A 81 5.46 -9.42 19.15
CA GLU A 81 6.15 -10.64 18.78
C GLU A 81 6.79 -11.27 20.01
N MET A 82 6.66 -12.59 20.09
CA MET A 82 7.39 -13.45 21.02
C MET A 82 8.33 -14.31 20.21
N ALA A 83 9.61 -14.35 20.56
CA ALA A 83 10.63 -15.14 19.87
C ALA A 83 11.42 -15.96 20.88
N LEU A 84 11.56 -17.25 20.62
CA LEU A 84 12.37 -18.19 21.39
C LEU A 84 13.56 -18.63 20.54
N GLU A 85 14.78 -18.46 21.07
CA GLU A 85 15.97 -18.97 20.42
C GLU A 85 16.01 -20.50 20.52
N LEU A 86 15.89 -21.21 19.40
CA LEU A 86 15.92 -22.67 19.37
C LEU A 86 17.35 -23.21 19.48
N HIS A 87 18.26 -22.65 18.69
CA HIS A 87 19.68 -22.93 18.69
C HIS A 87 20.42 -21.60 18.49
N PRO A 88 21.72 -21.52 18.80
CA PRO A 88 22.54 -20.37 18.41
C PRO A 88 22.32 -20.02 16.92
N GLY A 89 21.75 -18.84 16.66
CA GLY A 89 21.44 -18.37 15.31
C GLY A 89 20.08 -18.79 14.72
N GLN A 90 19.21 -19.47 15.48
CA GLN A 90 17.85 -19.85 15.05
C GLN A 90 16.79 -19.38 16.05
N GLU A 91 15.84 -18.54 15.61
CA GLU A 91 14.73 -18.06 16.44
C GLU A 91 13.38 -18.52 15.87
N LEU A 92 12.57 -19.20 16.68
CA LEU A 92 11.15 -19.40 16.39
C LEU A 92 10.39 -18.20 16.92
N PHE A 93 9.56 -17.56 16.08
CA PHE A 93 8.76 -16.42 16.51
C PHE A 93 7.29 -16.56 16.15
N ILE A 94 6.46 -15.94 16.98
CA ILE A 94 5.03 -15.72 16.77
C ILE A 94 4.78 -14.23 16.90
N ARG A 95 4.26 -13.61 15.84
CA ARG A 95 3.91 -12.20 15.77
C ARG A 95 2.42 -12.03 15.54
N GLY A 96 1.75 -11.37 16.47
CA GLY A 96 0.42 -10.83 16.26
C GLY A 96 0.51 -9.38 15.85
N GLY A 97 -0.35 -8.93 14.94
CA GLY A 97 -0.39 -7.54 14.53
C GLY A 97 -1.77 -7.03 14.20
N TYR A 98 -1.95 -5.73 14.41
CA TYR A 98 -3.18 -5.00 14.16
C TYR A 98 -2.90 -3.76 13.31
N MET A 99 -3.71 -3.53 12.28
CA MET A 99 -3.63 -2.36 11.42
C MET A 99 -4.89 -1.51 11.58
N LEU A 100 -4.71 -0.29 12.08
CA LEU A 100 -5.76 0.71 12.25
C LEU A 100 -5.66 1.81 11.17
N PRO A 101 -6.38 1.68 10.05
CA PRO A 101 -6.47 2.72 9.02
C PRO A 101 -7.33 3.92 9.47
N PHE A 102 -6.74 5.13 9.50
CA PHE A 102 -7.41 6.35 10.02
C PHE A 102 -7.61 7.46 8.98
N ALA A 103 -6.85 7.48 7.87
CA ALA A 103 -7.11 8.41 6.77
C ALA A 103 -7.06 7.67 5.43
N ARG A 104 -8.05 7.93 4.58
CA ARG A 104 -8.24 7.22 3.33
C ARG A 104 -8.68 8.16 2.24
N GLN A 105 -8.05 8.04 1.08
CA GLN A 105 -8.43 8.79 -0.11
C GLN A 105 -8.36 7.89 -1.32
N GLN A 106 -9.41 7.94 -2.13
CA GLN A 106 -9.48 7.24 -3.41
C GLN A 106 -9.06 8.18 -4.52
N HIS A 107 -8.34 7.63 -5.50
CA HIS A 107 -7.77 8.43 -6.57
C HIS A 107 -7.83 7.71 -7.91
N LEU A 108 -8.04 8.50 -8.94
CA LEU A 108 -7.68 8.16 -10.31
C LEU A 108 -6.26 8.64 -10.58
N TYR A 109 -5.41 7.74 -11.05
CA TYR A 109 -4.05 8.06 -11.47
C TYR A 109 -3.95 8.01 -12.99
N LEU A 110 -3.38 9.08 -13.54
CA LEU A 110 -3.09 9.22 -14.97
C LEU A 110 -1.58 9.08 -15.16
N LYS A 111 -1.15 8.24 -16.10
CA LYS A 111 0.27 8.06 -16.42
C LYS A 111 0.48 8.02 -17.93
N GLU A 112 1.33 8.90 -18.43
CA GLU A 112 1.77 8.85 -19.83
C GLU A 112 2.58 7.58 -20.12
N ARG A 113 2.46 7.09 -21.36
CA ARG A 113 3.24 5.97 -21.87
C ARG A 113 4.21 6.47 -22.94
N ARG A 114 5.38 5.84 -23.03
CA ARG A 114 6.37 5.99 -24.12
C ARG A 114 7.06 7.37 -24.21
N GLN A 115 7.23 8.09 -23.10
CA GLN A 115 8.11 9.26 -23.04
C GLN A 115 9.25 9.06 -22.03
N PHE A 116 10.43 9.65 -22.29
CA PHE A 116 11.55 9.59 -21.36
C PHE A 116 11.22 10.29 -20.02
N PHE A 117 10.43 11.38 -20.08
CA PHE A 117 9.90 12.09 -18.90
C PHE A 117 8.39 11.89 -18.78
N ASN A 118 7.96 10.70 -18.35
CA ASN A 118 6.53 10.39 -18.23
C ASN A 118 5.84 11.28 -17.18
N LYS A 119 4.84 12.05 -17.60
CA LYS A 119 3.98 12.80 -16.66
C LYS A 119 3.05 11.84 -15.92
N LYS A 120 2.84 12.16 -14.65
CA LYS A 120 1.89 11.50 -13.76
C LYS A 120 1.00 12.57 -13.15
N GLU A 121 -0.30 12.30 -13.08
CA GLU A 121 -1.26 13.16 -12.38
C GLU A 121 -2.18 12.33 -11.51
N ARG A 122 -2.73 12.94 -10.46
CA ARG A 122 -3.60 12.27 -9.50
C ARG A 122 -4.83 13.13 -9.25
N LEU A 123 -6.00 12.53 -9.46
CA LEU A 123 -7.27 13.18 -9.23
C LEU A 123 -7.98 12.50 -8.04
N PRO A 124 -8.31 13.22 -6.95
CA PRO A 124 -9.24 12.70 -5.94
C PRO A 124 -10.63 12.52 -6.54
N LEU A 125 -11.37 11.51 -6.07
CA LEU A 125 -12.71 11.21 -6.58
C LEU A 125 -13.82 12.12 -6.05
N GLU A 126 -13.50 12.99 -5.08
CA GLU A 126 -14.48 13.69 -4.23
C GLU A 126 -15.46 14.59 -5.00
N ASP A 127 -15.06 15.18 -6.15
CA ASP A 127 -15.89 16.26 -6.75
C ASP A 127 -16.28 16.10 -8.23
N ARG A 128 -15.59 15.28 -9.05
CA ARG A 128 -15.75 15.34 -10.52
C ARG A 128 -15.61 14.02 -11.29
N ILE A 129 -15.43 12.90 -10.60
CA ILE A 129 -15.13 11.61 -11.24
C ILE A 129 -16.06 10.54 -10.70
N ALA A 130 -16.98 10.07 -11.54
CA ALA A 130 -17.74 8.86 -11.27
C ALA A 130 -16.90 7.64 -11.70
N VAL A 131 -16.82 6.65 -10.82
CA VAL A 131 -16.27 5.33 -11.14
C VAL A 131 -17.41 4.37 -10.97
N GLU A 132 -17.62 3.49 -11.94
CA GLU A 132 -18.68 2.49 -11.90
C GLU A 132 -18.10 1.09 -12.00
N ARG A 133 -18.78 0.13 -11.38
CA ARG A 133 -18.52 -1.30 -11.55
C ARG A 133 -19.85 -1.94 -11.94
N ASN A 134 -19.88 -2.53 -13.13
CA ASN A 134 -21.08 -3.16 -13.70
C ASN A 134 -22.28 -2.20 -13.81
N GLY A 135 -22.03 -0.93 -14.13
CA GLY A 135 -23.07 0.10 -14.29
C GLY A 135 -23.55 0.75 -12.99
N GLU A 136 -23.00 0.35 -11.84
CA GLU A 136 -23.33 0.92 -10.54
C GLU A 136 -22.18 1.77 -10.00
N PRO A 137 -22.45 2.93 -9.35
CA PRO A 137 -21.43 3.74 -8.69
C PRO A 137 -20.57 2.91 -7.75
N PHE A 138 -19.27 2.93 -8.01
CA PHE A 138 -18.26 2.18 -7.29
C PHE A 138 -17.30 3.13 -6.57
N ALA A 139 -17.58 3.35 -5.29
CA ALA A 139 -16.62 3.90 -4.32
C ALA A 139 -15.95 2.79 -3.51
N GLY A 140 -15.89 1.57 -4.05
CA GLY A 140 -15.42 0.38 -3.35
C GLY A 140 -13.90 0.25 -3.32
N ARG A 141 -13.40 -0.59 -2.41
CA ARG A 141 -11.97 -0.85 -2.21
C ARG A 141 -11.43 -1.80 -3.28
N VAL A 142 -10.19 -1.59 -3.69
CA VAL A 142 -9.48 -2.50 -4.63
C VAL A 142 -8.75 -3.62 -3.89
N THR A 143 -8.43 -3.42 -2.61
CA THR A 143 -7.76 -4.38 -1.74
C THR A 143 -8.58 -4.65 -0.47
N PRO A 144 -8.65 -5.92 -0.02
CA PRO A 144 -9.24 -6.24 1.28
C PRO A 144 -8.40 -5.64 2.40
N GLU A 145 -9.07 -5.07 3.40
CA GLU A 145 -8.42 -4.58 4.61
C GLU A 145 -8.35 -5.71 5.63
N GLN A 146 -7.19 -6.32 5.77
CA GLN A 146 -6.93 -7.19 6.90
C GLN A 146 -6.49 -6.33 8.08
N SER A 147 -7.36 -6.21 9.08
CA SER A 147 -7.07 -5.44 10.29
C SER A 147 -6.23 -6.22 11.28
N PHE A 148 -6.23 -7.56 11.20
CA PHE A 148 -5.46 -8.43 12.09
C PHE A 148 -4.67 -9.45 11.29
N PHE A 149 -3.45 -9.74 11.73
CA PHE A 149 -2.62 -10.79 11.14
C PHE A 149 -1.84 -11.52 12.23
N VAL A 150 -1.57 -12.80 11.98
CA VAL A 150 -0.66 -13.62 12.77
C VAL A 150 0.39 -14.17 11.83
N THR A 151 1.65 -14.09 12.24
CA THR A 151 2.78 -14.64 11.51
C THR A 151 3.55 -15.56 12.45
N VAL A 152 3.74 -16.80 12.01
CA VAL A 152 4.64 -17.75 12.66
C VAL A 152 5.80 -17.97 11.72
N GLY A 153 7.03 -17.91 12.23
CA GLY A 153 8.21 -18.04 11.38
C GLY A 153 9.43 -18.51 12.13
N LEU A 154 10.40 -18.97 11.35
CA LEU A 154 11.72 -19.37 11.80
C LEU A 154 12.74 -18.41 11.18
N LEU A 155 13.50 -17.71 12.02
CA LEU A 155 14.52 -16.76 11.62
C LEU A 155 15.90 -17.43 11.76
N PHE A 156 16.67 -17.42 10.68
CA PHE A 156 18.07 -17.82 10.67
C PHE A 156 18.93 -16.56 10.62
N LYS A 157 19.84 -16.39 11.58
CA LYS A 157 20.76 -15.25 11.69
C LYS A 157 22.11 -15.56 11.09
#